data_AF-A0A1J5FDE6-F1
#
_entry.id   AF-A0A1J5FDE6-F1
#
_cell.length_a   1.000
_cell.length_b   1.000
_cell.length_c   1.000
_cell.angle_alpha   90.00
_cell.angle_beta   90.00
_cell.angle_gamma   90.00
#
_symmetry.space_group_name_H-M   'P 1'
#
loop_
_entity.id
_entity.type
_entity.pdbx_description
1 polymer ?
#
loop_
_entity_poly.entity_id
_entity_poly.type
_entity_poly.pdbx_seq_one_letter_code
_entity_poly.pdbx_strand_id
1 'polypeptide(L)'
;MTLALSDWEEFYRDGKSFHKRTRMSINQSQIFTPTLIQNLAAMSIEKYFMAIFMSRGFLPRNHTMFDLVEEIKQIVPISPTLEETLLYMDSLQQICSIDNIKITLPKKEDVPQFLAAVDQVEFLADTLCKSS
;
A
#
# COMPACT_ATOMS: atom_id res chain seq x y z
N MET A 1 16.86 -18.81 10.10
CA MET A 1 16.76 -18.34 8.71
C MET A 1 15.39 -18.78 8.23
N THR A 2 14.42 -17.87 8.21
CA THR A 2 13.07 -18.17 7.73
C THR A 2 13.13 -18.22 6.20
N LEU A 3 12.70 -19.33 5.61
CA LEU A 3 12.63 -19.45 4.15
C LEU A 3 11.53 -18.52 3.63
N ALA A 4 11.76 -17.87 2.50
CA ALA A 4 10.74 -17.09 1.82
C ALA A 4 9.50 -17.96 1.53
N LEU A 5 8.31 -17.40 1.71
CA LEU A 5 7.07 -18.06 1.31
C LEU A 5 6.97 -18.08 -0.21
N SER A 6 6.29 -19.08 -0.78
CA SER A 6 6.00 -19.10 -2.22
C SER A 6 5.21 -17.85 -2.61
N ASP A 7 5.31 -17.45 -3.88
CA ASP A 7 4.44 -16.44 -4.50
C ASP A 7 4.68 -14.98 -4.09
N TRP A 8 5.68 -14.67 -3.24
CA TRP A 8 6.03 -13.28 -2.91
C TRP A 8 6.34 -12.43 -4.16
N GLU A 9 6.93 -13.05 -5.19
CA GLU A 9 7.21 -12.40 -6.48
C GLU A 9 5.94 -12.02 -7.24
N GLU A 10 4.87 -12.80 -7.09
CA GLU A 10 3.57 -12.49 -7.71
C GLU A 10 2.96 -11.26 -7.05
N PHE A 11 2.97 -11.19 -5.72
CA PHE A 11 2.58 -9.99 -4.99
C PHE A 11 3.40 -8.77 -5.42
N TYR A 12 4.71 -8.92 -5.60
CA TYR A 12 5.56 -7.84 -6.09
C TYR A 12 5.16 -7.40 -7.52
N ARG A 13 4.92 -8.34 -8.44
CA ARG A 13 4.47 -8.05 -9.82
C ARG A 13 3.09 -7.38 -9.86
N ASP A 14 2.18 -7.80 -9.00
CA ASP A 14 0.86 -7.20 -8.86
C ASP A 14 0.97 -5.77 -8.33
N GLY A 15 1.80 -5.57 -7.30
CA GLY A 15 2.13 -4.24 -6.76
C GLY A 15 2.58 -3.28 -7.86
N LYS A 16 3.50 -3.72 -8.73
CA LYS A 16 3.96 -2.95 -9.91
C LYS A 16 2.84 -2.67 -10.90
N SER A 17 1.94 -3.63 -11.13
CA SER A 17 0.84 -3.48 -12.07
C SER A 17 -0.19 -2.43 -11.60
N PHE A 18 -0.55 -2.46 -10.32
CA PHE A 18 -1.42 -1.43 -9.71
C PHE A 18 -0.72 -0.07 -9.62
N HIS A 19 0.56 -0.04 -9.28
CA HIS A 19 1.35 1.19 -9.27
C HIS A 19 1.32 1.87 -10.64
N LYS A 20 1.63 1.11 -11.71
CA LYS A 20 1.57 1.63 -13.08
C LYS A 20 0.22 2.25 -13.41
N ARG A 21 -0.89 1.58 -13.04
CA ARG A 21 -2.25 2.11 -13.24
C ARG A 21 -2.49 3.39 -12.44
N THR A 22 -2.01 3.43 -11.19
CA THR A 22 -2.11 4.61 -10.33
C THR A 22 -1.37 5.80 -10.94
N ARG A 23 -0.15 5.64 -11.45
CA ARG A 23 0.58 6.73 -12.13
C ARG A 23 -0.08 7.17 -13.45
N MET A 24 -0.64 6.23 -14.22
CA MET A 24 -1.36 6.57 -15.46
C MET A 24 -2.60 7.43 -15.23
N SER A 25 -3.18 7.39 -14.02
CA SER A 25 -4.37 8.17 -13.66
C SER A 25 -4.17 9.69 -13.75
N ILE A 26 -2.94 10.17 -13.52
CA ILE A 26 -2.58 11.60 -13.52
C ILE A 26 -2.93 12.26 -14.86
N ASN A 27 -2.75 11.52 -15.96
CA ASN A 27 -2.99 12.01 -17.32
C ASN A 27 -4.42 11.76 -17.81
N GLN A 28 -5.29 11.18 -16.97
CA GLN A 28 -6.64 10.74 -17.34
C GLN A 28 -7.67 11.18 -16.30
N SER A 29 -7.59 12.44 -15.85
CA SER A 29 -8.44 12.99 -14.78
C SER A 29 -9.95 12.94 -15.02
N GLN A 30 -10.40 12.72 -16.27
CA GLN A 30 -11.81 12.53 -16.62
C GLN A 30 -12.33 11.12 -16.33
N ILE A 31 -11.43 10.13 -16.24
CA ILE A 31 -11.76 8.72 -15.99
C ILE A 31 -11.44 8.34 -14.54
N PHE A 32 -10.35 8.89 -13.99
CA PHE A 32 -9.88 8.54 -12.66
C PHE A 32 -10.35 9.55 -11.60
N THR A 33 -11.34 9.14 -10.82
CA THR A 33 -11.76 9.87 -9.63
C THR A 33 -10.74 9.72 -8.50
N PRO A 34 -10.66 10.66 -7.53
CA PRO A 34 -9.78 10.53 -6.37
C PRO A 34 -9.97 9.20 -5.62
N THR A 35 -11.22 8.74 -5.49
CA THR A 35 -11.55 7.46 -4.87
C THR A 35 -10.95 6.27 -5.62
N LEU A 36 -11.04 6.27 -6.95
CA LEU A 36 -10.45 5.20 -7.76
C LEU A 36 -8.92 5.21 -7.64
N ILE A 37 -8.30 6.39 -7.59
CA ILE A 37 -6.86 6.54 -7.42
C ILE A 37 -6.43 6.02 -6.04
N GLN A 38 -7.14 6.39 -4.98
CA GLN A 38 -6.89 5.89 -3.63
C GLN A 38 -6.98 4.35 -3.59
N ASN A 39 -7.99 3.74 -4.22
CA ASN A 39 -8.15 2.29 -4.23
C ASN A 39 -6.99 1.59 -4.98
N LEU A 40 -6.58 2.14 -6.13
CA LEU A 40 -5.43 1.60 -6.87
C LEU A 40 -4.12 1.74 -6.09
N ALA A 41 -3.94 2.87 -5.40
CA ALA A 41 -2.81 3.10 -4.53
C ALA A 41 -2.79 2.11 -3.35
N ALA A 42 -3.93 1.93 -2.66
CA ALA A 42 -4.06 0.99 -1.56
C ALA A 42 -3.75 -0.45 -1.99
N MET A 43 -4.31 -0.91 -3.11
CA MET A 43 -3.99 -2.23 -3.67
C MET A 43 -2.51 -2.37 -4.01
N SER A 44 -1.89 -1.35 -4.60
CA SER A 44 -0.46 -1.37 -4.91
C SER A 44 0.40 -1.50 -3.65
N ILE A 45 0.11 -0.69 -2.63
CA ILE A 45 0.81 -0.67 -1.34
C ILE A 45 0.65 -2.01 -0.61
N GLU A 46 -0.57 -2.53 -0.52
CA GLU A 46 -0.84 -3.82 0.12
C GLU A 46 -0.03 -4.93 -0.55
N LYS A 47 -0.02 -5.00 -1.88
CA LYS A 47 0.72 -6.01 -2.64
C LYS A 47 2.24 -5.89 -2.42
N TYR A 48 2.78 -4.68 -2.32
CA TYR A 48 4.19 -4.51 -1.97
C TYR A 48 4.51 -4.95 -0.55
N PHE A 49 3.70 -4.60 0.45
CA PHE A 49 3.91 -5.05 1.82
C PHE A 49 3.82 -6.58 1.94
N MET A 50 2.84 -7.20 1.27
CA MET A 50 2.75 -8.65 1.18
C MET A 50 4.03 -9.26 0.60
N ALA A 51 4.57 -8.71 -0.49
CA ALA A 51 5.84 -9.19 -1.04
C ALA A 51 7.01 -9.06 -0.05
N ILE A 52 7.08 -7.95 0.70
CA ILE A 52 8.13 -7.72 1.71
C ILE A 52 8.04 -8.73 2.85
N PHE A 53 6.85 -8.98 3.38
CA PHE A 53 6.64 -9.92 4.48
C PHE A 53 6.87 -11.36 4.05
N MET A 54 6.31 -11.75 2.90
CA MET A 54 6.43 -13.10 2.38
C MET A 54 7.86 -13.46 1.96
N SER A 55 8.62 -12.51 1.38
CA SER A 55 10.06 -12.71 1.10
C SER A 55 10.89 -12.96 2.37
N ARG A 56 10.36 -12.61 3.55
CA ARG A 56 10.97 -12.84 4.87
C ARG A 56 10.36 -14.01 5.64
N GLY A 57 9.46 -14.76 5.01
CA GLY A 57 8.91 -15.99 5.59
C GLY A 57 7.74 -15.78 6.55
N PHE A 58 7.04 -14.64 6.49
CA PHE A 58 5.84 -14.44 7.32
C PHE A 58 4.71 -13.74 6.58
N LEU A 59 3.49 -13.89 7.11
CA LEU A 59 2.28 -13.23 6.64
C LEU A 59 1.85 -12.19 7.67
N PRO A 60 1.28 -11.05 7.23
CA PRO A 60 0.76 -10.09 8.16
C PRO A 60 -0.49 -10.62 8.85
N ARG A 61 -0.77 -10.09 10.04
CA ARG A 61 -1.94 -10.47 10.84
C ARG A 61 -3.24 -10.06 10.15
N ASN A 62 -3.20 -8.96 9.39
CA ASN A 62 -4.33 -8.40 8.69
C ASN A 62 -3.82 -7.48 7.56
N HIS A 63 -4.72 -7.07 6.67
CA HIS A 63 -4.41 -6.31 5.46
C HIS A 63 -4.90 -4.85 5.53
N THR A 64 -5.33 -4.38 6.71
CA THR A 64 -5.62 -2.95 6.90
C THR A 64 -4.32 -2.16 6.79
N MET A 65 -4.38 -0.90 6.35
CA MET A 65 -3.16 -0.10 6.24
C MET A 65 -2.53 0.13 7.61
N PHE A 66 -3.35 0.28 8.66
CA PHE A 66 -2.86 0.36 10.04
C PHE A 66 -2.01 -0.86 10.43
N ASP A 67 -2.52 -2.07 10.22
CA ASP A 67 -1.82 -3.30 10.62
C ASP A 67 -0.52 -3.47 9.81
N LEU A 68 -0.55 -3.19 8.50
CA LEU A 68 0.64 -3.28 7.65
C LEU A 68 1.73 -2.25 8.06
N VAL A 69 1.34 -1.05 8.50
CA VAL A 69 2.25 -0.01 9.01
C VAL A 69 2.94 -0.47 10.30
N GLU A 70 2.18 -1.01 11.25
CA GLU A 70 2.74 -1.47 12.53
C GLU A 70 3.68 -2.66 12.35
N GLU A 71 3.44 -3.48 11.33
CA GLU A 71 4.30 -4.62 11.01
C GLU A 71 5.57 -4.22 10.24
N ILE A 72 5.48 -3.34 9.24
CA ILE A 72 6.67 -2.93 8.47
C ILE A 72 7.68 -2.17 9.35
N LYS A 73 7.22 -1.40 10.33
CA LYS A 73 8.06 -0.68 11.30
C LYS A 73 8.95 -1.60 12.14
N GLN A 74 8.58 -2.88 12.27
CA GLN A 74 9.39 -3.89 12.96
C GLN A 74 10.55 -4.41 12.09
N ILE A 75 10.50 -4.18 10.77
CA ILE A 75 11.52 -4.60 9.81
C ILE A 75 12.42 -3.44 9.43
N VAL A 76 11.84 -2.28 9.14
CA VAL A 76 12.54 -1.10 8.64
C VAL A 76 11.88 0.18 9.16
N PRO A 77 12.65 1.21 9.55
CA PRO A 77 12.06 2.52 9.79
C PRO A 77 11.48 3.08 8.48
N ILE A 78 10.25 3.59 8.56
CA ILE A 78 9.62 4.33 7.46
C ILE A 78 9.62 5.83 7.76
N SER A 79 9.49 6.66 6.73
CA SER A 79 9.41 8.11 6.91
C SER A 79 8.11 8.47 7.66
N PRO A 80 8.12 9.50 8.54
CA PRO A 80 6.90 9.95 9.21
C PRO A 80 5.79 10.35 8.22
N THR A 81 6.16 10.94 7.08
CA THR A 81 5.22 11.33 6.03
C THR A 81 4.55 10.14 5.34
N LEU A 82 5.28 9.03 5.14
CA LEU A 82 4.69 7.80 4.63
C LEU A 82 3.73 7.22 5.67
N GLU A 83 4.14 7.12 6.93
CA GLU A 83 3.29 6.63 8.02
C GLU A 83 1.98 7.42 8.12
N GLU A 84 2.06 8.75 8.19
CA GLU A 84 0.89 9.63 8.23
C GLU A 84 -0.03 9.41 7.02
N THR A 85 0.53 9.25 5.82
CA THR A 85 -0.27 9.03 4.60
C THR A 85 -0.99 7.68 4.64
N LEU A 86 -0.31 6.61 5.07
CA LEU A 86 -0.89 5.26 5.16
C LEU A 86 -2.01 5.20 6.20
N LEU A 87 -1.80 5.83 7.37
CA LEU A 87 -2.83 5.96 8.40
C LEU A 87 -4.01 6.83 7.95
N TYR A 88 -3.73 7.89 7.18
CA TYR A 88 -4.78 8.69 6.58
C TYR A 88 -5.61 7.86 5.59
N MET A 89 -4.96 7.07 4.72
CA MET A 89 -5.65 6.17 3.78
C MET A 89 -6.55 5.15 4.52
N ASP A 90 -6.08 4.60 5.64
CA ASP A 90 -6.88 3.72 6.51
C ASP A 90 -8.13 4.42 7.03
N SER A 91 -7.97 5.66 7.53
CA SER A 91 -9.05 6.45 8.11
C SER A 91 -10.18 6.79 7.12
N LEU A 92 -9.89 6.78 5.81
CA LEU A 92 -10.89 7.01 4.77
C LEU A 92 -11.80 5.79 4.56
N GLN A 93 -11.35 4.59 4.96
CA GLN A 93 -12.02 3.31 4.73
C GLN A 93 -12.23 2.53 6.02
N GLN A 94 -12.68 3.19 7.09
CA GLN A 94 -12.94 2.56 8.39
C GLN A 94 -14.05 1.50 8.29
N ILE A 95 -13.65 0.28 7.94
CA ILE A 95 -14.48 -0.92 7.85
C ILE A 95 -14.24 -1.71 9.14
N CYS A 96 -14.66 -1.15 10.28
CA CYS A 96 -14.43 -1.79 11.59
C CYS A 96 -15.53 -2.79 11.97
N SER A 97 -16.71 -2.72 11.35
CA SER A 97 -17.80 -3.71 11.50
C SER A 97 -18.85 -3.52 10.40
N ILE A 98 -19.65 -4.56 10.13
CA ILE A 98 -20.76 -4.51 9.15
C ILE A 98 -21.75 -3.37 9.49
N ASP A 99 -21.91 -3.07 10.77
CA ASP A 99 -22.90 -2.10 11.27
C ASP A 99 -22.38 -0.65 11.29
N ASN A 100 -21.07 -0.43 11.16
CA ASN A 100 -20.45 0.90 11.21
C ASN A 100 -19.37 1.07 10.12
N ILE A 101 -19.79 0.99 8.86
CA ILE A 101 -18.94 1.35 7.72
C ILE A 101 -18.97 2.87 7.56
N LYS A 102 -17.84 3.54 7.81
CA LYS A 102 -17.67 4.97 7.54
C LYS A 102 -16.69 5.15 6.38
N ILE A 103 -17.23 5.49 5.21
CA ILE A 103 -16.43 5.81 4.03
C ILE A 103 -16.34 7.34 3.92
N THR A 104 -15.13 7.86 3.98
CA THR A 104 -14.85 9.27 3.66
C THR A 104 -14.22 9.31 2.28
N LEU A 105 -14.82 10.08 1.36
CA LEU A 105 -14.27 10.18 0.01
C LEU A 105 -13.01 11.07 0.02
N PRO A 106 -11.91 10.62 -0.61
CA PRO A 106 -10.74 11.45 -0.80
C PRO A 106 -11.08 12.63 -1.72
N LYS A 107 -10.39 13.75 -1.49
CA LYS A 107 -10.45 14.94 -2.32
C LYS A 107 -9.37 14.89 -3.40
N LYS A 108 -9.44 15.80 -4.37
CA LYS A 108 -8.45 15.87 -5.45
C LYS A 108 -7.07 16.24 -4.92
N GLU A 109 -7.03 17.04 -3.87
CA GLU A 109 -5.81 17.50 -3.21
C GLU A 109 -5.07 16.36 -2.49
N ASP A 110 -5.75 15.25 -2.23
CA ASP A 110 -5.16 14.05 -1.60
C ASP A 110 -4.44 13.15 -2.62
N VAL A 111 -4.68 13.32 -3.92
CA VAL A 111 -4.09 12.46 -4.95
C VAL A 111 -2.55 12.49 -4.95
N PRO A 112 -1.88 13.65 -4.86
CA PRO A 112 -0.42 13.70 -4.84
C PRO A 112 0.21 12.92 -3.67
N GLN A 113 -0.39 12.96 -2.47
CA GLN A 113 0.14 12.20 -1.32
C GLN A 113 0.00 10.68 -1.52
N PHE A 114 -1.11 10.20 -2.10
CA PHE A 114 -1.27 8.77 -2.38
C PHE A 114 -0.23 8.26 -3.40
N LEU A 115 0.03 9.05 -4.45
CA LEU A 115 1.06 8.72 -5.44
C LEU A 115 2.45 8.65 -4.80
N ALA A 116 2.79 9.64 -3.98
CA ALA A 116 4.07 9.68 -3.26
C ALA A 116 4.21 8.51 -2.26
N ALA A 117 3.12 8.06 -1.64
CA ALA A 117 3.15 6.89 -0.77
C ALA A 117 3.44 5.60 -1.55
N VAL A 118 2.79 5.40 -2.70
CA VAL A 118 3.07 4.23 -3.57
C VAL A 118 4.52 4.23 -4.04
N ASP A 119 5.06 5.38 -4.43
CA ASP A 119 6.47 5.52 -4.85
C ASP A 119 7.45 5.14 -3.72
N GLN A 120 7.17 5.58 -2.49
CA GLN A 120 8.00 5.25 -1.34
C GLN A 120 7.92 3.75 -0.97
N VAL A 121 6.73 3.16 -1.02
CA VAL A 121 6.55 1.73 -0.73
C VAL A 121 7.18 0.85 -1.81
N GLU A 122 7.12 1.26 -3.09
CA GLU A 122 7.86 0.60 -4.17
C GLU A 122 9.37 0.60 -3.88
N PHE A 123 9.93 1.74 -3.44
CA PHE A 123 11.35 1.83 -3.10
C PHE A 123 11.72 0.88 -1.94
N LEU A 124 10.85 0.77 -0.92
CA LEU A 124 11.02 -0.20 0.17
C LEU A 124 11.00 -1.63 -0.37
N ALA A 125 10.01 -2.00 -1.19
CA ALA A 125 9.92 -3.33 -1.78
C ALA A 125 11.12 -3.65 -2.67
N ASP A 126 11.59 -2.70 -3.47
CA ASP A 126 12.79 -2.85 -4.29
C ASP A 126 14.02 -3.12 -3.44
N THR A 127 14.18 -2.41 -2.34
CA THR A 127 15.32 -2.57 -1.43
C THR A 127 15.23 -3.89 -0.68
N LEU A 128 14.06 -4.21 -0.15
CA LEU A 128 13.87 -5.29 0.81
C LEU A 128 13.67 -6.65 0.16
N CYS A 129 13.04 -6.74 -1.01
CA CYS A 129 12.83 -8.02 -1.69
C CYS A 129 14.04 -8.46 -2.52
N LYS A 130 14.84 -7.52 -3.04
CA LYS A 130 16.07 -7.84 -3.80
C LYS A 130 17.28 -8.15 -2.92
N SER A 131 17.20 -7.87 -1.63
CA SER A 131 18.27 -8.11 -0.64
C SER A 131 18.09 -9.41 0.15
N SER A 132 17.04 -10.19 -0.15
CA SER A 132 16.65 -11.44 0.52
C SER A 132 17.01 -12.68 -0.27
#